data_AF-A0A850ZQT8-F1
#
_entry.id   AF-A0A850ZQT8-F1
#
_cell.length_a   1.000
_cell.length_b   1.000
_cell.length_c   1.000
_cell.angle_alpha   90.00
_cell.angle_beta   90.00
_cell.angle_gamma   90.00
#
_symmetry.space_group_name_H-M   'P 1'
#
loop_
_entity.id
_entity.type
_entity.pdbx_description
1 polymer ?
#
loop_
_entity_poly.entity_id
_entity_poly.type
_entity_poly.pdbx_seq_one_letter_code
_entity_poly.pdbx_strand_id
1 'polypeptide(L)' 'MEQDLHQRVIGQNEAVEAVSNAIRRSRAGLSDPNRPIGSFLFLGPTGVGKTELCKALANFMFDSDDAMVRIDMSEFMEKH' A
#
# COMPACT_ATOMS: atom_id res chain seq x y z
N MET A 1 -0.47 9.90 -9.46
CA MET A 1 -0.42 8.86 -8.41
C MET A 1 -0.34 9.47 -7.03
N GLU A 2 0.73 10.18 -6.67
CA GLU A 2 0.87 10.80 -5.34
C GLU A 2 -0.29 11.75 -5.06
N GLN A 3 -0.64 12.57 -6.04
CA GLN A 3 -1.81 13.46 -5.97
C GLN A 3 -3.11 12.69 -5.74
N ASP A 4 -3.31 11.57 -6.42
CA ASP A 4 -4.51 10.72 -6.28
C ASP A 4 -4.58 10.09 -4.89
N LEU A 5 -3.46 9.55 -4.41
CA LEU A 5 -3.36 8.98 -3.06
C LEU A 5 -3.56 10.06 -1.98
N HIS A 6 -3.07 11.29 -2.21
CA HIS A 6 -3.24 12.41 -1.30
C HIS A 6 -4.68 12.93 -1.20
N GLN A 7 -5.58 12.58 -2.13
CA GLN A 7 -7.00 12.87 -1.98
C GLN A 7 -7.61 12.13 -0.77
N ARG A 8 -7.03 10.99 -0.39
CA ARG A 8 -7.50 10.15 0.74
C ARG A 8 -6.54 10.13 1.92
N VAL A 9 -5.23 10.23 1.67
CA VAL A 9 -4.18 10.11 2.69
C VAL A 9 -3.43 11.43 2.85
N ILE A 10 -3.77 12.17 3.90
CA ILE A 10 -3.22 13.51 4.17
C ILE A 10 -2.05 13.40 5.16
N GLY A 11 -0.95 14.11 4.89
CA GLY A 11 0.18 14.27 5.82
C GLY A 11 1.18 13.10 5.87
N GLN A 12 0.96 12.03 5.09
CA GLN A 12 1.86 10.87 5.02
C GLN A 12 2.75 10.89 3.75
N ASN A 13 3.39 12.03 3.48
CA ASN A 13 4.10 12.28 2.22
C ASN A 13 5.19 11.23 1.93
N GLU A 14 6.02 10.90 2.93
CA GLU A 14 7.11 9.94 2.77
C GLU A 14 6.59 8.54 2.41
N ALA A 15 5.52 8.08 3.07
CA ALA A 15 4.91 6.78 2.79
C ALA A 15 4.29 6.75 1.38
N VAL A 16 3.58 7.81 1.00
CA VAL A 16 2.97 7.95 -0.33
C VAL A 16 4.04 7.96 -1.43
N GLU A 17 5.12 8.70 -1.23
CA GLU A 17 6.24 8.78 -2.18
C GLU A 17 6.97 7.44 -2.31
N ALA A 18 7.23 6.74 -1.21
CA ALA A 18 7.89 5.44 -1.22
C ALA A 18 7.09 4.40 -2.01
N VAL A 19 5.77 4.33 -1.79
CA VAL A 19 4.87 3.42 -2.53
C VAL A 19 4.81 3.79 -4.02
N SER A 20 4.66 5.08 -4.31
CA SER A 20 4.55 5.55 -5.69
C SER A 20 5.82 5.30 -6.51
N ASN A 21 6.99 5.44 -5.88
CA ASN A 21 8.27 5.12 -6.51
C ASN A 21 8.40 3.63 -6.84
N ALA A 22 7.95 2.72 -5.98
CA ALA A 22 8.00 1.29 -6.25
C ALA A 22 7.12 0.90 -7.46
N ILE A 23 5.90 1.43 -7.52
CA ILE A 23 4.98 1.18 -8.64
C ILE A 23 5.49 1.79 -9.94
N ARG A 24 6.07 3.01 -9.90
CA ARG A 24 6.71 3.60 -11.08
C ARG A 24 7.83 2.74 -11.64
N ARG A 25 8.72 2.21 -10.78
CA ARG A 25 9.79 1.29 -11.21
C ARG A 25 9.24 0.02 -11.85
N SER A 26 8.20 -0.56 -11.27
CA SER A 26 7.59 -1.77 -11.82
C SER A 26 6.92 -1.54 -13.17
N ARG A 27 6.14 -0.46 -13.32
CA ARG A 27 5.51 -0.09 -14.60
C ARG A 27 6.53 0.23 -15.69
N ALA A 28 7.71 0.73 -15.33
CA ALA A 28 8.81 0.99 -16.26
C ALA A 28 9.62 -0.26 -16.63
N GLY A 29 9.28 -1.44 -16.10
CA GLY A 29 10.04 -2.68 -16.34
C GLY A 29 11.42 -2.70 -15.68
N LEU A 30 11.67 -1.84 -14.69
CA LEU A 30 12.94 -1.73 -13.97
C LEU A 30 12.99 -2.61 -12.71
N SER A 31 11.92 -3.34 -12.39
CA SER A 31 11.85 -4.27 -11.28
C SER A 31 12.18 -5.70 -11.71
N ASP A 32 12.85 -6.46 -10.84
CA ASP A 32 13.07 -7.90 -11.02
C ASP A 32 11.72 -8.64 -11.15
N PRO A 33 11.49 -9.40 -12.24
CA PRO A 33 10.23 -10.11 -12.46
C PRO A 33 9.96 -11.22 -11.43
N ASN A 34 10.99 -11.67 -10.69
CA ASN A 34 10.84 -12.70 -9.65
C ASN A 34 10.58 -12.12 -8.25
N ARG A 35 10.39 -10.80 -8.12
CA ARG A 35 10.15 -10.12 -6.85
C ARG A 35 8.81 -9.37 -6.86
N PRO A 36 8.18 -9.19 -5.69
CA PRO A 36 7.02 -8.31 -5.57
C PRO A 36 7.34 -6.88 -6.03
N ILE A 37 6.33 -6.18 -6.56
CA ILE A 37 6.41 -4.76 -6.97
C ILE A 37 6.98 -3.89 -5.83
N GLY A 38 6.54 -4.15 -4.61
CA GLY A 38 7.05 -3.55 -3.39
C GLY A 38 6.63 -4.36 -2.17
N SER A 39 7.48 -4.35 -1.14
CA SER A 39 7.20 -4.93 0.18
C SER A 39 7.39 -3.83 1.20
N PHE A 40 6.32 -3.50 1.94
CA PHE A 40 6.30 -2.36 2.85
C PHE A 40 5.88 -2.81 4.25
N LEU A 41 6.51 -2.20 5.26
CA LEU A 41 6.11 -2.33 6.66
C LEU A 41 5.76 -0.94 7.18
N PHE A 42 4.48 -0.67 7.40
CA PHE A 42 4.01 0.60 7.94
C PHE A 42 3.93 0.54 9.47
N LEU A 43 4.70 1.39 10.16
CA LEU A 43 4.74 1.46 11.62
C LEU A 43 4.14 2.78 12.12
N GLY A 44 3.71 2.82 13.39
CA GLY A 44 3.20 4.02 14.07
C GLY A 44 1.81 3.85 14.69
N PRO A 45 1.21 4.92 15.24
CA PRO A 45 -0.07 4.83 15.97
C PRO A 45 -1.24 4.37 15.09
N THR A 46 -2.32 3.91 15.74
CA THR A 46 -3.60 3.62 15.09
C THR A 46 -4.25 4.92 14.57
N GLY A 47 -5.03 4.81 13.49
CA GLY A 47 -5.79 5.96 12.94
C GLY A 47 -4.99 6.91 12.04
N VAL A 48 -3.66 6.73 11.89
CA VAL A 48 -2.82 7.62 11.05
C VAL A 48 -2.89 7.34 9.53
N GLY A 49 -3.73 6.39 9.10
CA GLY A 49 -3.97 6.13 7.68
C GLY A 49 -3.21 4.95 7.05
N LYS A 50 -2.62 4.03 7.84
CA LYS A 50 -1.91 2.84 7.30
C LYS A 50 -2.81 1.98 6.41
N THR A 51 -3.98 1.61 6.93
CA THR A 51 -4.98 0.81 6.20
C THR A 51 -5.61 1.62 5.07
N GLU A 52 -5.80 2.92 5.27
CA GLU A 52 -6.37 3.81 4.25
C GLU A 52 -5.46 3.93 3.04
N LEU A 53 -4.13 3.99 3.24
CA LEU A 53 -3.16 3.97 2.15
C LEU A 53 -3.26 2.69 1.32
N CYS A 54 -3.47 1.52 1.94
CA CYS A 54 -3.67 0.27 1.21
C CYS A 54 -4.96 0.31 0.36
N LYS A 55 -6.06 0.84 0.90
CA LYS A 55 -7.34 0.97 0.16
C LYS A 55 -7.25 1.97 -0.99
N ALA A 56 -6.65 3.14 -0.74
CA ALA A 56 -6.40 4.14 -1.77
C ALA A 56 -5.53 3.58 -2.89
N LEU A 57 -4.57 2.71 -2.55
CA LEU A 57 -3.75 2.02 -3.54
C LEU A 57 -4.54 1.01 -4.37
N ALA A 58 -5.37 0.18 -3.73
CA ALA A 58 -6.24 -0.78 -4.42
C ALA A 58 -7.18 -0.05 -5.40
N ASN A 59 -7.79 1.04 -4.95
CA ASN A 59 -8.63 1.90 -5.78
C ASN A 59 -7.85 2.46 -6.98
N PHE A 60 -6.68 3.06 -6.75
CA PHE A 60 -5.86 3.63 -7.82
C PHE A 60 -5.40 2.58 -8.85
N MET A 61 -5.13 1.35 -8.41
CA MET A 61 -4.61 0.30 -9.29
C MET A 61 -5.70 -0.49 -10.03
N PHE A 62 -6.88 -0.62 -9.44
CA PHE A 62 -7.91 -1.57 -9.89
C PHE A 62 -9.33 -0.99 -9.88
N ASP A 63 -9.49 0.32 -9.67
CA ASP A 63 -10.77 1.03 -9.55
C ASP A 63 -11.72 0.42 -8.49
N SER A 64 -11.16 -0.25 -7.48
CA SER A 64 -11.93 -0.87 -6.40
C SER A 64 -11.13 -0.95 -5.09
N ASP A 65 -11.75 -0.52 -4.00
CA ASP A 65 -11.20 -0.68 -2.65
C ASP A 65 -11.14 -2.15 -2.22
N ASP A 66 -11.99 -3.00 -2.81
CA ASP A 66 -12.09 -4.43 -2.50
C ASP A 66 -11.11 -5.28 -3.31
N ALA A 67 -10.35 -4.67 -4.23
CA ALA A 67 -9.26 -5.32 -4.96
C ALA A 67 -8.01 -5.51 -4.07
N MET A 68 -8.22 -5.97 -2.84
CA MET A 68 -7.17 -6.28 -1.87
C MET A 68 -7.47 -7.61 -1.17
N VAL A 69 -6.46 -8.47 -1.10
CA VAL A 69 -6.51 -9.64 -0.21
C VAL A 69 -6.08 -9.16 1.17
N ARG A 70 -7.02 -9.13 2.12
CA ARG A 70 -6.77 -8.75 3.51
C ARG A 70 -6.70 -9.99 4.39
N ILE A 71 -5.61 -10.11 5.14
CA ILE A 71 -5.43 -11.15 6.15
C ILE A 71 -5.46 -10.46 7.52
N ASP A 72 -6.38 -10.87 8.39
CA ASP A 72 -6.41 -10.38 9.76
C ASP A 72 -5.44 -11.19 10.62
N MET A 73 -4.27 -10.61 10.89
CA MET A 73 -3.23 -11.28 11.66
C MET A 73 -3.61 -11.55 13.12
N SER A 74 -4.65 -10.88 13.65
CA SER A 74 -5.14 -11.18 15.01
C SER A 74 -5.74 -12.59 15.12
N GLU A 75 -6.27 -13.12 14.01
CA GLU A 75 -6.82 -14.48 13.94
C GLU A 75 -5.72 -15.57 13.97
N PHE A 76 -4.46 -15.20 13.77
CA PHE A 76 -3.32 -16.12 13.71
C PHE A 76 -2.42 -16.06 14.95
N MET A 77 -2.89 -15.44 16.05
CA MET A 77 -2.10 -15.30 17.28
C MET A 77 -2.07 -16.57 18.13
N GLU A 78 -3.07 -17.46 18.00
CA GLU A 78 -3.08 -18.72 18.73
C GLU A 78 -2.14 -19.74 18.09
N LYS A 79 -1.29 -20.35 18.91
CA LYS A 79 -0.50 -21.51 18.48
C LYS A 79 -1.44 -22.72 18.46
N HIS A 80 -1.83 -23.15 17.26
CA HIS A 80 -2.34 -24.51 17.07
C HIS A 80 -1.24 -25.54 17.37
#